data_AF-A0A7Y8HLB6-F1
#
_entry.id   AF-A0A7Y8HLB6-F1
#
_cell.length_a   1.000
_cell.length_b   1.000
_cell.length_c   1.000
_cell.angle_alpha   90.00
_cell.angle_beta   90.00
_cell.angle_gamma   90.00
#
_symmetry.space_group_name_H-M   'P 1'
#
loop_
_entity.id
_entity.type
_entity.pdbx_description
1 polymer ?
#
loop_
_entity_poly.entity_id
_entity_poly.type
_entity_poly.pdbx_seq_one_letter_code
_entity_poly.pdbx_strand_id
1 'polypeptide(L)'
;MFVETRGNDGMMPKEVSFSEAILSPSASFGGLYVPKELPKIDSEFFNRHMESSYKELALDLLRLFKIDIEETILMEALKLYDKFDESSNPVPVSKVGEDLFVTELYHGPTRAFKDMALQPFGYILSHLAKQRNEEYLILAATSGDTGPATLESFKNKPNIKVACLYPDGGTSDVQRLQMVTEDGKNLKVIGIHGDFDDAQNALKNLLKSSEFKDELKKEGIKLSAANSVNFGRIIFQTIYHFHGYINLLKNDEISHDEKIYVIIPSGNFGNALGAYYAKNMGLPIEKILIASNENNILTDLITKGEYNLNTKKLLKTTSPAMDILKSSNVERVL
;
A
#
# COMPACT_ATOMS: atom_id res chain seq x y z
N MET A 1 5.70 -8.73 15.63
CA MET A 1 6.54 -7.58 16.03
C MET A 1 7.24 -7.01 14.81
N PHE A 2 7.50 -5.70 14.83
CA PHE A 2 8.11 -4.94 13.75
C PHE A 2 9.39 -4.26 14.24
N VAL A 3 10.39 -4.20 13.37
CA VAL A 3 11.70 -3.57 13.58
C VAL A 3 11.95 -2.49 12.54
N GLU A 4 12.95 -1.65 12.77
CA GLU A 4 13.26 -0.47 11.98
C GLU A 4 14.40 -0.73 10.99
N THR A 5 14.26 -0.29 9.73
CA THR A 5 15.26 -0.52 8.66
C THR A 5 16.58 0.23 8.86
N ARG A 6 16.62 1.29 9.68
CA ARG A 6 17.81 2.14 9.88
C ARG A 6 18.43 2.03 11.27
N GLY A 7 18.13 0.95 11.98
CA GLY A 7 18.44 0.84 13.40
C GLY A 7 17.53 1.72 14.26
N ASN A 8 17.84 1.79 15.56
CA ASN A 8 17.01 2.44 16.57
C ASN A 8 17.84 3.52 17.28
N ASP A 9 17.24 4.70 17.52
CA ASP A 9 17.92 5.85 18.12
C ASP A 9 17.96 5.84 19.66
N GLY A 10 17.40 4.80 20.29
CA GLY A 10 17.28 4.67 21.74
C GLY A 10 16.12 5.46 22.36
N MET A 11 15.38 6.24 21.56
CA MET A 11 14.18 6.97 22.00
C MET A 11 12.90 6.16 21.75
N MET A 12 12.89 5.35 20.69
CA MET A 12 11.77 4.49 20.32
C MET A 12 11.95 3.06 20.86
N PRO A 13 10.87 2.29 21.11
CA PRO A 13 10.99 0.87 21.42
C PRO A 13 11.70 0.10 20.30
N LYS A 14 12.59 -0.84 20.65
CA LYS A 14 13.35 -1.66 19.68
C LYS A 14 12.45 -2.50 18.77
N GLU A 15 11.30 -2.90 19.29
CA GLU A 15 10.27 -3.62 18.56
C GLU A 15 8.92 -3.01 18.87
N VAL A 16 8.08 -2.87 17.85
CA VAL A 16 6.71 -2.35 18.00
C VAL A 16 5.69 -3.38 17.50
N SER A 17 4.45 -3.27 17.97
CA SER A 17 3.36 -4.10 17.47
C SER A 17 2.90 -3.65 16.07
N PHE A 18 2.04 -4.42 15.41
CA PHE A 18 1.50 -4.03 14.11
C PHE A 18 0.63 -2.78 14.25
N SER A 19 -0.24 -2.73 15.26
CA SER A 19 -1.11 -1.57 15.51
C SER A 19 -0.31 -0.28 15.70
N GLU A 20 0.82 -0.33 16.41
CA GLU A 20 1.71 0.82 16.58
C GLU A 20 2.42 1.19 15.27
N ALA A 21 2.98 0.20 14.55
CA ALA A 21 3.67 0.44 13.28
C ALA A 21 2.76 1.11 12.23
N ILE A 22 1.45 0.84 12.26
CA ILE A 22 0.52 1.44 11.30
C ILE A 22 -0.05 2.79 11.75
N LEU A 23 -0.21 3.04 13.05
CA LEU A 23 -0.71 4.31 13.57
C LEU A 23 0.39 5.38 13.58
N SER A 24 1.60 4.99 13.98
CA SER A 24 2.78 5.86 14.12
C SER A 24 3.90 5.39 13.19
N PRO A 25 3.78 5.53 11.86
CA PRO A 25 4.73 4.92 10.91
C PRO A 25 6.12 5.58 10.87
N SER A 26 6.37 6.58 11.72
CA SER A 26 7.66 7.26 11.84
C SER A 26 8.63 6.44 12.69
N ALA A 27 9.64 5.85 12.06
CA ALA A 27 10.73 5.16 12.74
C ALA A 27 11.97 6.07 12.93
N SER A 28 12.90 5.63 13.78
CA SER A 28 14.18 6.28 14.05
C SER A 28 14.96 6.56 12.76
N PHE A 29 15.70 7.67 12.73
CA PHE A 29 16.50 8.09 11.57
C PHE A 29 15.71 8.19 10.25
N GLY A 30 14.38 8.32 10.33
CA GLY A 30 13.48 8.34 9.18
C GLY A 30 13.44 7.00 8.42
N GLY A 31 13.70 5.89 9.12
CA GLY A 31 13.56 4.54 8.59
C GLY A 31 12.10 4.11 8.45
N LEU A 32 11.92 2.82 8.17
CA LEU A 32 10.63 2.20 7.93
C LEU A 32 10.46 0.96 8.82
N TYR A 33 9.22 0.64 9.18
CA TYR A 33 8.92 -0.62 9.88
C TYR A 33 8.86 -1.81 8.90
N VAL A 34 9.46 -2.93 9.31
CA VAL A 34 9.41 -4.24 8.63
C VAL A 34 9.14 -5.35 9.66
N PRO A 35 8.51 -6.46 9.26
CA PRO A 35 8.26 -7.57 10.17
C PRO A 35 9.60 -8.17 10.59
N LYS A 36 9.74 -8.44 11.89
CA LYS A 36 10.95 -9.09 12.41
C LYS A 36 11.16 -10.48 11.80
N GLU A 37 10.05 -11.19 11.60
CA GLU A 37 10.01 -12.52 10.98
C GLU A 37 8.83 -12.58 10.02
N LEU A 38 9.03 -13.22 8.87
CA LEU A 38 7.95 -13.56 7.94
C LEU A 38 7.44 -14.96 8.25
N PRO A 39 6.11 -15.19 8.25
CA PRO A 39 5.58 -16.54 8.40
C PRO A 39 6.03 -17.43 7.24
N LYS A 40 6.15 -18.73 7.51
CA LYS A 40 6.42 -19.74 6.48
C LYS A 40 5.12 -20.44 6.12
N ILE A 41 4.92 -20.62 4.82
CA ILE A 41 3.76 -21.22 4.20
C ILE A 41 4.25 -22.44 3.42
N ASP A 42 3.54 -23.54 3.57
CA ASP A 42 3.80 -24.81 2.91
C ASP A 42 2.72 -25.14 1.88
N SER A 43 2.85 -26.29 1.22
CA SER A 43 1.90 -26.74 0.21
C SER A 43 0.52 -27.07 0.79
N GLU A 44 0.42 -27.44 2.07
CA GLU A 44 -0.87 -27.69 2.72
C GLU A 44 -1.73 -26.42 2.81
N PHE A 45 -1.10 -25.26 2.98
CA PHE A 45 -1.79 -23.98 2.94
C PHE A 45 -2.47 -23.74 1.59
N PHE A 46 -1.77 -23.96 0.47
CA PHE A 46 -2.35 -23.77 -0.86
C PHE A 46 -3.52 -24.72 -1.09
N ASN A 47 -3.38 -26.00 -0.71
CA ASN A 47 -4.43 -27.01 -0.85
C ASN A 47 -5.71 -26.64 -0.09
N ARG A 48 -5.57 -26.08 1.11
CA ARG A 48 -6.71 -25.64 1.94
C ARG A 48 -7.48 -24.48 1.30
N HIS A 49 -6.80 -23.66 0.50
CA HIS A 49 -7.36 -22.43 -0.05
C HIS A 49 -7.84 -22.52 -1.50
N MET A 50 -7.79 -23.69 -2.13
CA MET A 50 -8.28 -23.91 -3.51
C MET A 50 -9.75 -23.48 -3.69
N GLU A 51 -10.57 -23.68 -2.66
CA GLU A 51 -12.00 -23.31 -2.67
C GLU A 51 -12.33 -22.11 -1.76
N SER A 52 -11.31 -21.47 -1.18
CA SER A 52 -11.53 -20.29 -0.35
C SER A 52 -11.88 -19.06 -1.18
N SER A 53 -12.76 -18.24 -0.64
CA SER A 53 -12.93 -16.86 -1.08
C SER A 53 -11.67 -16.03 -0.81
N TYR A 54 -11.53 -14.90 -1.51
CA TYR A 54 -10.45 -13.94 -1.25
C TYR A 54 -10.39 -13.50 0.22
N LYS A 55 -11.56 -13.33 0.86
CA LYS A 55 -11.66 -12.91 2.27
C LYS A 55 -11.16 -13.98 3.23
N GLU A 56 -11.45 -15.26 2.98
CA GLU A 56 -10.97 -16.37 3.81
C GLU A 56 -9.45 -16.51 3.68
N LEU A 57 -8.92 -16.49 2.45
CA LEU A 57 -7.48 -16.47 2.21
C LEU A 57 -6.79 -15.28 2.90
N ALA A 58 -7.37 -14.09 2.76
CA ALA A 58 -6.84 -12.88 3.38
C ALA A 58 -6.80 -13.00 4.91
N LEU A 59 -7.86 -13.51 5.53
CA LEU A 59 -7.94 -13.68 6.97
C LEU A 59 -6.88 -14.66 7.48
N ASP A 60 -6.73 -15.81 6.81
CA ASP A 60 -5.75 -16.84 7.20
C ASP A 60 -4.31 -16.35 7.01
N LEU A 61 -4.01 -15.63 5.93
CA LEU A 61 -2.70 -14.99 5.76
C LEU A 61 -2.42 -13.96 6.87
N LEU A 62 -3.39 -13.12 7.22
CA LEU A 62 -3.22 -12.13 8.30
C LEU A 62 -3.02 -12.79 9.67
N ARG A 63 -3.69 -13.92 9.94
CA ARG A 63 -3.46 -14.72 11.15
C ARG A 63 -2.02 -15.22 11.24
N LEU A 64 -1.42 -15.63 10.13
CA LEU A 64 -0.02 -16.09 10.09
C LEU A 64 0.98 -14.99 10.47
N PHE A 65 0.70 -13.73 10.16
CA PHE A 65 1.53 -12.60 10.59
C PHE A 65 1.48 -12.33 12.11
N LYS A 66 0.53 -12.94 12.84
CA LYS A 66 0.33 -12.75 14.29
C LYS A 66 0.26 -11.26 14.67
N ILE A 67 -0.48 -10.50 13.88
CA ILE A 67 -0.71 -9.06 14.14
C ILE A 67 -1.62 -8.89 15.36
N ASP A 68 -1.43 -7.80 16.11
CA ASP A 68 -2.19 -7.46 17.30
C ASP A 68 -3.52 -6.75 16.96
N ILE A 69 -4.29 -7.33 16.03
CA ILE A 69 -5.61 -6.84 15.61
C ILE A 69 -6.63 -7.95 15.89
N GLU A 70 -7.73 -7.60 16.56
CA GLU A 70 -8.81 -8.54 16.83
C GLU A 70 -9.40 -9.12 15.54
N GLU A 71 -9.66 -10.43 15.56
CA GLU A 71 -10.14 -11.16 14.38
C GLU A 71 -11.47 -10.60 13.85
N THR A 72 -12.38 -10.21 14.73
CA THR A 72 -13.66 -9.57 14.39
C THR A 72 -13.44 -8.30 13.58
N ILE A 73 -12.41 -7.51 13.92
CA ILE A 73 -12.05 -6.27 13.22
C ILE A 73 -11.44 -6.56 11.86
N LEU A 74 -10.61 -7.61 11.75
CA LEU A 74 -10.11 -8.07 10.46
C LEU A 74 -11.26 -8.53 9.55
N MET A 75 -12.21 -9.31 10.06
CA MET A 75 -13.37 -9.75 9.29
C MET A 75 -14.21 -8.56 8.79
N GLU A 76 -14.48 -7.57 9.62
CA GLU A 76 -15.19 -6.34 9.20
C GLU A 76 -14.40 -5.53 8.17
N ALA A 77 -13.08 -5.44 8.31
CA ALA A 77 -12.22 -4.78 7.33
C ALA A 77 -12.29 -5.50 5.96
N LEU A 78 -12.24 -6.84 5.96
CA LEU A 78 -12.28 -7.67 4.76
C LEU A 78 -13.66 -7.66 4.08
N LYS A 79 -14.76 -7.42 4.81
CA LYS A 79 -16.09 -7.19 4.21
C LYS A 79 -16.13 -5.99 3.27
N LEU A 80 -15.15 -5.06 3.34
CA LEU A 80 -15.08 -3.96 2.37
C LEU A 80 -14.83 -4.43 0.94
N TYR A 81 -14.31 -5.64 0.74
CA TYR A 81 -14.25 -6.24 -0.60
C TYR A 81 -15.63 -6.55 -1.19
N ASP A 82 -16.68 -6.62 -0.38
CA ASP A 82 -18.06 -6.85 -0.87
C ASP A 82 -18.61 -5.65 -1.65
N LYS A 83 -17.92 -4.50 -1.61
CA LYS A 83 -18.25 -3.30 -2.37
C LYS A 83 -17.48 -3.19 -3.69
N PHE A 84 -16.62 -4.15 -4.00
CA PHE A 84 -15.95 -4.22 -5.30
C PHE A 84 -16.98 -4.70 -6.33
N ASP A 85 -16.69 -4.51 -7.62
CA ASP A 85 -17.65 -4.79 -8.70
C ASP A 85 -18.32 -6.17 -8.57
N GLU A 86 -17.53 -7.20 -8.25
CA GLU A 86 -17.99 -8.56 -7.99
C GLU A 86 -17.51 -9.03 -6.62
N SER A 87 -18.43 -9.01 -5.64
CA SER A 87 -18.15 -9.37 -4.24
C SER A 87 -17.58 -10.79 -4.06
N SER A 88 -17.96 -11.73 -4.92
CA SER A 88 -17.49 -13.12 -4.85
C SER A 88 -16.07 -13.30 -5.40
N ASN A 89 -15.61 -12.38 -6.25
CA ASN A 89 -14.31 -12.41 -6.91
C ASN A 89 -13.73 -10.98 -7.06
N PRO A 90 -13.28 -10.35 -5.96
CA PRO A 90 -12.75 -8.98 -5.99
C PRO A 90 -11.42 -8.85 -6.74
N VAL A 91 -10.75 -9.98 -7.05
CA VAL A 91 -9.44 -10.05 -7.70
C VAL A 91 -9.45 -11.11 -8.81
N PRO A 92 -10.17 -10.89 -9.91
CA PRO A 92 -10.18 -11.84 -11.01
C PRO A 92 -8.78 -12.02 -11.60
N VAL A 93 -8.52 -13.21 -12.14
CA VAL A 93 -7.30 -13.52 -12.89
C VAL A 93 -7.73 -13.92 -14.30
N SER A 94 -7.28 -13.15 -15.28
CA SER A 94 -7.68 -13.30 -16.68
C SER A 94 -6.52 -13.81 -17.52
N LYS A 95 -6.77 -14.84 -18.32
CA LYS A 95 -5.80 -15.34 -19.32
C LYS A 95 -5.80 -14.42 -20.54
N VAL A 96 -4.63 -13.89 -20.88
CA VAL A 96 -4.46 -12.94 -22.02
C VAL A 96 -3.45 -13.44 -23.06
N GLY A 97 -2.82 -14.59 -22.81
CA GLY A 97 -1.93 -15.29 -23.73
C GLY A 97 -1.86 -16.78 -23.38
N GLU A 98 -0.91 -17.50 -23.98
CA GLU A 98 -0.73 -18.94 -23.72
C GLU A 98 -0.27 -19.20 -22.27
N ASP A 99 0.75 -18.46 -21.84
CA ASP A 99 1.38 -18.50 -20.51
C ASP A 99 1.31 -17.13 -19.80
N LEU A 100 0.39 -16.26 -20.24
CA LEU A 100 0.28 -14.89 -19.76
C LEU A 100 -1.09 -14.62 -19.13
N PHE A 101 -1.06 -14.21 -17.86
CA PHE A 101 -2.23 -13.94 -17.05
C PHE A 101 -2.14 -12.55 -16.41
N VAL A 102 -3.29 -11.94 -16.18
CA VAL A 102 -3.42 -10.64 -15.53
C VAL A 102 -4.25 -10.80 -14.27
N THR A 103 -3.66 -10.50 -13.11
CA THR A 103 -4.41 -10.29 -11.86
C THR A 103 -5.04 -8.90 -11.91
N GLU A 104 -6.36 -8.83 -12.08
CA GLU A 104 -7.11 -7.59 -12.20
C GLU A 104 -7.33 -6.97 -10.81
N LEU A 105 -6.64 -5.85 -10.52
CA LEU A 105 -6.66 -5.19 -9.21
C LEU A 105 -7.48 -3.88 -9.19
N TYR A 106 -8.30 -3.62 -10.20
CA TYR A 106 -8.97 -2.33 -10.41
C TYR A 106 -10.50 -2.39 -10.22
N HIS A 107 -11.03 -3.46 -9.63
CA HIS A 107 -12.47 -3.60 -9.37
C HIS A 107 -12.97 -2.89 -8.10
N GLY A 108 -12.06 -2.21 -7.40
CA GLY A 108 -12.38 -1.36 -6.27
C GLY A 108 -13.04 -0.04 -6.67
N PRO A 109 -13.51 0.73 -5.67
CA PRO A 109 -14.31 1.93 -5.89
C PRO A 109 -13.56 3.03 -6.66
N THR A 110 -12.22 3.02 -6.65
CA THR A 110 -11.41 4.06 -7.29
C THR A 110 -10.71 3.61 -8.57
N ARG A 111 -10.99 2.38 -9.03
CA ARG A 111 -10.44 1.81 -10.27
C ARG A 111 -8.92 1.65 -10.25
N ALA A 112 -8.33 1.41 -9.07
CA ALA A 112 -6.89 1.21 -8.92
C ALA A 112 -6.53 0.17 -7.87
N PHE A 113 -5.40 -0.52 -8.06
CA PHE A 113 -4.87 -1.54 -7.15
C PHE A 113 -4.65 -1.06 -5.71
N LYS A 114 -4.63 0.25 -5.49
CA LYS A 114 -4.48 0.84 -4.16
C LYS A 114 -5.69 0.53 -3.27
N ASP A 115 -6.86 0.30 -3.86
CA ASP A 115 -8.09 -0.08 -3.16
C ASP A 115 -7.90 -1.40 -2.40
N MET A 116 -7.17 -2.36 -2.98
CA MET A 116 -6.88 -3.65 -2.36
C MET A 116 -6.21 -3.51 -0.99
N ALA A 117 -5.43 -2.47 -0.79
CA ALA A 117 -4.75 -2.22 0.46
C ALA A 117 -5.52 -1.22 1.34
N LEU A 118 -5.93 -0.10 0.75
CA LEU A 118 -6.41 1.06 1.50
C LEU A 118 -7.80 0.85 2.09
N GLN A 119 -8.67 0.07 1.45
CA GLN A 119 -10.03 -0.18 1.96
C GLN A 119 -9.99 -0.88 3.34
N PRO A 120 -9.42 -2.09 3.48
CA PRO A 120 -9.35 -2.75 4.79
C PRO A 120 -8.44 -1.98 5.76
N PHE A 121 -7.32 -1.43 5.28
CA PHE A 121 -6.40 -0.64 6.10
C PHE A 121 -7.07 0.57 6.74
N GLY A 122 -7.87 1.33 5.98
CA GLY A 122 -8.55 2.52 6.48
C GLY A 122 -9.58 2.22 7.56
N TYR A 123 -10.25 1.06 7.45
CA TYR A 123 -11.12 0.56 8.52
C TYR A 123 -10.34 0.23 9.79
N ILE A 124 -9.25 -0.55 9.68
CA ILE A 124 -8.44 -0.96 10.82
C ILE A 124 -7.85 0.26 11.53
N LEU A 125 -7.26 1.20 10.77
CA LEU A 125 -6.66 2.40 11.32
C LEU A 125 -7.67 3.26 12.08
N SER A 126 -8.87 3.49 11.51
CA SER A 126 -9.94 4.23 12.18
C SER A 126 -10.47 3.51 13.42
N HIS A 127 -10.58 2.19 13.38
CA HIS A 127 -10.98 1.40 14.53
C HIS A 127 -9.99 1.55 15.69
N LEU A 128 -8.69 1.41 15.41
CA LEU A 128 -7.64 1.58 16.41
C LEU A 128 -7.58 3.00 16.97
N ALA A 129 -7.72 4.01 16.10
CA ALA A 129 -7.80 5.42 16.51
C ALA A 129 -8.95 5.65 17.50
N LYS A 130 -10.14 5.10 17.19
CA LYS A 130 -11.31 5.16 18.07
C LYS A 130 -11.08 4.43 19.40
N GLN A 131 -10.49 3.23 19.36
CA GLN A 131 -10.20 2.44 20.56
C GLN A 131 -9.22 3.16 21.50
N ARG A 132 -8.25 3.88 20.94
CA ARG A 132 -7.30 4.72 21.70
C ARG A 132 -7.88 6.09 22.10
N ASN A 133 -9.05 6.45 21.58
CA ASN A 133 -9.64 7.79 21.69
C ASN A 133 -8.69 8.89 21.20
N GLU A 134 -8.08 8.67 20.03
CA GLU A 134 -7.07 9.54 19.42
C GLU A 134 -7.53 10.01 18.04
N GLU A 135 -7.41 11.30 17.77
CA GLU A 135 -7.70 11.89 16.46
C GLU A 135 -6.45 11.86 15.57
N TYR A 136 -6.61 11.50 14.30
CA TYR A 136 -5.52 11.46 13.34
C TYR A 136 -5.80 12.31 12.10
N LEU A 137 -4.81 13.08 11.67
CA LEU A 137 -4.76 13.73 10.38
C LEU A 137 -3.85 12.95 9.43
N ILE A 138 -4.44 12.48 8.35
CA ILE A 138 -3.76 11.84 7.24
C ILE A 138 -3.51 12.89 6.17
N LEU A 139 -2.24 13.06 5.82
CA LEU A 139 -1.83 13.96 4.75
C LEU A 139 -1.37 13.15 3.55
N ALA A 140 -1.92 13.46 2.38
CA ALA A 140 -1.55 12.83 1.12
C ALA A 140 -1.17 13.89 0.08
N ALA A 141 -0.08 13.65 -0.65
CA ALA A 141 0.20 14.34 -1.91
C ALA A 141 0.04 13.31 -3.04
N THR A 142 -0.60 13.69 -4.14
CA THR A 142 -0.85 12.75 -5.24
C THR A 142 -0.66 13.37 -6.62
N SER A 143 -0.25 12.53 -7.57
CA SER A 143 -0.26 12.77 -9.02
C SER A 143 -1.31 11.92 -9.75
N GLY A 144 -2.17 11.20 -9.02
CA GLY A 144 -3.15 10.28 -9.61
C GLY A 144 -3.88 9.45 -8.57
N ASP A 145 -3.89 8.11 -8.71
CA ASP A 145 -4.84 7.24 -7.98
C ASP A 145 -4.62 7.16 -6.46
N THR A 146 -3.48 7.62 -5.91
CA THR A 146 -3.30 7.59 -4.45
C THR A 146 -4.30 8.51 -3.74
N GLY A 147 -4.62 9.68 -4.32
CA GLY A 147 -5.59 10.60 -3.74
C GLY A 147 -6.98 10.00 -3.62
N PRO A 148 -7.63 9.63 -4.75
CA PRO A 148 -8.93 8.98 -4.76
C PRO A 148 -9.02 7.82 -3.77
N ALA A 149 -8.10 6.85 -3.86
CA ALA A 149 -8.13 5.66 -3.01
C ALA A 149 -7.99 6.00 -1.51
N THR A 150 -7.19 7.02 -1.16
CA THR A 150 -7.06 7.47 0.24
C THR A 150 -8.34 8.15 0.72
N LEU A 151 -8.87 9.09 -0.08
CA LEU A 151 -10.07 9.85 0.26
C LEU A 151 -11.27 8.91 0.48
N GLU A 152 -11.51 7.99 -0.46
CA GLU A 152 -12.62 7.04 -0.38
C GLU A 152 -12.47 6.08 0.82
N SER A 153 -11.26 5.55 1.07
CA SER A 153 -11.03 4.62 2.19
C SER A 153 -11.27 5.25 3.57
N PHE A 154 -11.01 6.55 3.69
CA PHE A 154 -11.15 7.29 4.94
C PHE A 154 -12.40 8.17 5.02
N LYS A 155 -13.25 8.13 4.00
CA LYS A 155 -14.50 8.89 3.94
C LYS A 155 -15.38 8.61 5.15
N ASN A 156 -15.68 9.68 5.90
CA ASN A 156 -16.51 9.68 7.10
C ASN A 156 -16.07 8.67 8.17
N LYS A 157 -14.80 8.26 8.17
CA LYS A 157 -14.26 7.37 9.20
C LYS A 157 -14.09 8.13 10.52
N PRO A 158 -14.58 7.60 11.65
CA PRO A 158 -14.45 8.27 12.95
C PRO A 158 -12.97 8.43 13.33
N ASN A 159 -12.69 9.53 14.03
CA ASN A 159 -11.37 9.91 14.53
C ASN A 159 -10.29 10.14 13.45
N ILE A 160 -10.67 10.15 12.16
CA ILE A 160 -9.76 10.38 11.04
C ILE A 160 -10.17 11.64 10.28
N LYS A 161 -9.19 12.49 9.99
CA LYS A 161 -9.27 13.61 9.05
C LYS A 161 -8.30 13.36 7.91
N VAL A 162 -8.64 13.78 6.69
CA VAL A 162 -7.75 13.64 5.53
C VAL A 162 -7.60 14.98 4.83
N ALA A 163 -6.37 15.38 4.55
CA ALA A 163 -6.08 16.44 3.59
C ALA A 163 -5.26 15.88 2.42
N CYS A 164 -5.78 16.02 1.20
CA CYS A 164 -5.13 15.58 -0.02
C CYS A 164 -4.75 16.78 -0.89
N LEU A 165 -3.46 16.91 -1.17
CA LEU A 165 -2.88 17.91 -2.07
C LEU A 165 -2.64 17.26 -3.43
N TYR A 166 -3.05 17.95 -4.49
CA TYR A 166 -2.78 17.53 -5.87
C TYR A 166 -2.46 18.75 -6.75
N PRO A 167 -1.60 18.60 -7.77
CA PRO A 167 -1.35 19.67 -8.73
C PRO A 167 -2.60 19.90 -9.60
N ASP A 168 -3.12 21.12 -9.59
CA ASP A 168 -4.23 21.49 -10.46
C ASP A 168 -3.80 21.38 -11.93
N GLY A 169 -4.58 20.66 -12.74
CA GLY A 169 -4.22 20.26 -14.11
C GLY A 169 -3.12 19.19 -14.22
N GLY A 170 -2.59 18.65 -13.11
CA GLY A 170 -1.53 17.64 -13.10
C GLY A 170 -2.00 16.20 -12.89
N THR A 171 -3.31 15.95 -12.89
CA THR A 171 -3.94 14.62 -12.80
C THR A 171 -4.91 14.44 -13.96
N SER A 172 -5.29 13.20 -14.29
CA SER A 172 -6.34 12.99 -15.31
C SER A 172 -7.69 13.54 -14.82
N ASP A 173 -8.58 13.90 -15.75
CA ASP A 173 -9.89 14.43 -15.35
C ASP A 173 -10.70 13.43 -14.52
N VAL A 174 -10.59 12.13 -14.81
CA VAL A 174 -11.26 11.08 -14.03
C VAL A 174 -10.73 11.07 -12.59
N GLN A 175 -9.41 11.10 -12.41
CA GLN A 175 -8.79 11.12 -11.07
C GLN A 175 -9.13 12.41 -10.32
N ARG A 176 -9.08 13.56 -11.01
CA ARG A 176 -9.47 14.85 -10.44
C ARG A 176 -10.92 14.82 -9.96
N LEU A 177 -11.84 14.35 -10.80
CA LEU A 177 -13.26 14.23 -10.46
C LEU A 177 -13.46 13.32 -9.25
N GLN A 178 -12.85 12.14 -9.23
CA GLN A 178 -12.88 11.24 -8.06
C GLN A 178 -12.39 11.90 -6.77
N MET A 179 -11.53 12.91 -6.82
CA MET A 179 -11.12 13.65 -5.62
C MET A 179 -12.09 14.80 -5.30
N VAL A 180 -12.38 15.68 -6.25
CA VAL A 180 -13.10 16.94 -5.97
C VAL A 180 -14.59 16.76 -5.75
N THR A 181 -15.16 15.63 -6.17
CA THR A 181 -16.58 15.29 -5.92
C THR A 181 -16.79 14.52 -4.63
N GLU A 182 -15.73 14.22 -3.87
CA GLU A 182 -15.90 13.58 -2.57
C GLU A 182 -16.61 14.49 -1.57
N ASP A 183 -17.60 13.93 -0.89
CA ASP A 183 -18.50 14.65 0.04
C ASP A 183 -18.29 14.25 1.51
N GLY A 184 -17.21 13.52 1.81
CA GLY A 184 -16.85 13.16 3.18
C GLY A 184 -16.58 14.40 4.04
N LYS A 185 -17.28 14.54 5.17
CA LYS A 185 -17.17 15.71 6.06
C LYS A 185 -15.79 15.85 6.71
N ASN A 186 -15.05 14.76 6.78
CA ASN A 186 -13.71 14.69 7.34
C ASN A 186 -12.60 14.83 6.28
N LEU A 187 -12.97 15.11 5.02
CA LEU A 187 -12.05 15.18 3.89
C LEU A 187 -11.82 16.63 3.48
N LYS A 188 -10.59 16.93 3.08
CA LYS A 188 -10.23 18.19 2.42
C LYS A 188 -9.36 17.90 1.21
N VAL A 189 -9.81 18.37 0.05
CA VAL A 189 -9.06 18.27 -1.20
C VAL A 189 -8.56 19.66 -1.57
N ILE A 190 -7.26 19.77 -1.87
CA ILE A 190 -6.55 21.03 -2.09
C ILE A 190 -5.81 20.93 -3.43
N GLY A 191 -6.36 21.58 -4.46
CA GLY A 191 -5.64 21.80 -5.72
C GLY A 191 -4.60 22.90 -5.51
N ILE A 192 -3.35 22.63 -5.87
CA ILE A 192 -2.25 23.60 -5.79
C ILE A 192 -1.83 24.05 -7.20
N HIS A 193 -1.34 25.28 -7.31
CA HIS A 193 -0.68 25.77 -8.52
C HIS A 193 0.79 25.33 -8.48
N GLY A 194 1.15 24.35 -9.29
CA GLY A 194 2.47 23.73 -9.31
C GLY A 194 2.40 22.32 -9.89
N ASP A 195 3.44 21.53 -9.65
CA ASP A 195 3.49 20.12 -10.02
C ASP A 195 3.42 19.16 -8.81
N PHE A 196 3.63 17.87 -9.05
CA PHE A 196 3.59 16.87 -7.98
C PHE A 196 4.74 17.03 -6.97
N ASP A 197 5.91 17.46 -7.42
CA ASP A 197 7.05 17.70 -6.53
C ASP A 197 6.75 18.89 -5.62
N ASP A 198 6.09 19.93 -6.14
CA ASP A 198 5.58 21.04 -5.32
C ASP A 198 4.59 20.56 -4.25
N ALA A 199 3.65 19.66 -4.59
CA ALA A 199 2.70 19.10 -3.63
C ALA A 199 3.41 18.28 -2.54
N GLN A 200 4.39 17.47 -2.92
CA GLN A 200 5.20 16.71 -1.96
C GLN A 200 6.05 17.62 -1.08
N ASN A 201 6.65 18.67 -1.65
CA ASN A 201 7.51 19.60 -0.93
C ASN A 201 6.71 20.46 0.03
N ALA A 202 5.54 20.96 -0.37
CA ALA A 202 4.60 21.64 0.50
C ALA A 202 4.25 20.79 1.72
N LEU A 203 3.92 19.52 1.50
CA LEU A 203 3.64 18.58 2.58
C LEU A 203 4.86 18.35 3.50
N LYS A 204 6.05 18.13 2.93
CA LYS A 204 7.29 17.97 3.72
C LYS A 204 7.62 19.21 4.55
N ASN A 205 7.41 20.40 4.00
CA ASN A 205 7.65 21.66 4.69
C ASN A 205 6.64 21.86 5.83
N LEU A 206 5.37 21.56 5.58
CA LEU A 206 4.33 21.59 6.61
C LEU A 206 4.66 20.63 7.76
N LEU A 207 5.09 19.40 7.44
CA LEU A 207 5.54 18.41 8.44
C LEU A 207 6.80 18.81 9.21
N LYS A 208 7.61 19.76 8.70
CA LYS A 208 8.77 20.31 9.40
C LYS A 208 8.43 21.54 10.26
N SER A 209 7.34 22.24 9.94
CA SER A 209 6.91 23.45 10.65
C SER A 209 6.60 23.16 12.13
N SER A 210 7.23 23.93 13.03
CA SER A 210 6.93 23.88 14.47
C SER A 210 5.52 24.41 14.74
N GLU A 211 5.12 25.49 14.07
CA GLU A 211 3.80 26.11 14.21
C GLU A 211 2.68 25.11 13.88
N PHE A 212 2.86 24.34 12.80
CA PHE A 212 1.90 23.30 12.41
C PHE A 212 1.82 22.18 13.47
N LYS A 213 2.97 21.72 13.97
CA LYS A 213 3.01 20.69 15.02
C LYS A 213 2.38 21.17 16.33
N ASP A 214 2.63 22.43 16.69
CA ASP A 214 2.07 23.04 17.89
C ASP A 214 0.55 23.16 17.78
N GLU A 215 0.04 23.54 16.61
CA GLU A 215 -1.40 23.63 16.38
C GLU A 215 -2.09 22.26 16.45
N LEU A 216 -1.49 21.24 15.82
CA LEU A 216 -1.99 19.86 15.94
C LEU A 216 -2.00 19.38 17.40
N LYS A 217 -0.97 19.72 18.18
CA LYS A 217 -0.90 19.38 19.60
C LYS A 217 -1.99 20.07 20.41
N LYS A 218 -2.30 21.34 20.15
CA LYS A 218 -3.39 22.07 20.80
C LYS A 218 -4.75 21.44 20.51
N GLU A 219 -4.96 21.03 19.27
CA GLU A 219 -6.19 20.36 18.82
C GLU A 219 -6.26 18.88 19.23
N GLY A 220 -5.20 18.32 19.83
CA GLY A 220 -5.13 16.91 20.21
C GLY A 220 -5.08 15.96 19.01
N ILE A 221 -4.63 16.43 17.84
CA ILE A 221 -4.59 15.69 16.59
C ILE A 221 -3.18 15.14 16.36
N LYS A 222 -3.08 13.84 16.12
CA LYS A 222 -1.83 13.17 15.74
C LYS A 222 -1.67 13.13 14.22
N LEU A 223 -0.43 13.10 13.74
CA LEU A 223 -0.14 12.83 12.34
C LEU A 223 0.00 11.33 12.12
N SER A 224 -0.65 10.81 11.09
CA SER A 224 -0.38 9.49 10.57
C SER A 224 -0.18 9.55 9.05
N ALA A 225 0.41 8.50 8.50
CA ALA A 225 0.60 8.36 7.07
C ALA A 225 -0.13 7.12 6.56
N ALA A 226 -1.07 7.33 5.63
CA ALA A 226 -1.64 6.28 4.79
C ALA A 226 -0.89 6.15 3.43
N ASN A 227 0.29 6.75 3.33
CA ASN A 227 1.09 6.71 2.11
C ASN A 227 1.73 5.33 1.90
N SER A 228 2.44 5.16 0.80
CA SER A 228 3.00 3.87 0.38
C SER A 228 4.06 3.29 1.30
N VAL A 229 4.52 4.03 2.33
CA VAL A 229 5.49 3.51 3.28
C VAL A 229 4.85 2.84 4.49
N ASN A 230 3.54 2.96 4.71
CA ASN A 230 2.88 2.28 5.82
C ASN A 230 2.85 0.76 5.56
N PHE A 231 3.36 -0.04 6.50
CA PHE A 231 3.39 -1.50 6.33
C PHE A 231 2.00 -2.12 6.24
N GLY A 232 0.99 -1.47 6.83
CA GLY A 232 -0.41 -1.83 6.68
C GLY A 232 -0.85 -1.90 5.21
N ARG A 233 -0.22 -1.17 4.29
CA ARG A 233 -0.48 -1.34 2.85
C ARG A 233 0.21 -2.55 2.26
N ILE A 234 1.44 -2.81 2.66
CA ILE A 234 2.26 -3.88 2.11
C ILE A 234 1.70 -5.25 2.48
N ILE A 235 1.23 -5.43 3.72
CA ILE A 235 0.65 -6.70 4.18
C ILE A 235 -0.55 -7.12 3.33
N PHE A 236 -1.46 -6.19 2.99
CA PHE A 236 -2.59 -6.49 2.09
C PHE A 236 -2.14 -6.67 0.64
N GLN A 237 -1.08 -5.99 0.21
CA GLN A 237 -0.51 -6.16 -1.13
C GLN A 237 0.15 -7.54 -1.33
N THR A 238 0.60 -8.19 -0.26
CA THR A 238 1.09 -9.56 -0.30
C THR A 238 -0.02 -10.57 -0.67
N ILE A 239 -1.26 -10.32 -0.26
CA ILE A 239 -2.36 -11.30 -0.32
C ILE A 239 -2.75 -11.64 -1.76
N TYR A 240 -2.87 -10.65 -2.64
CA TYR A 240 -3.29 -10.94 -4.02
C TYR A 240 -2.25 -11.71 -4.84
N HIS A 241 -0.98 -11.77 -4.40
CA HIS A 241 0.02 -12.64 -5.03
C HIS A 241 -0.26 -14.12 -4.70
N PHE A 242 -0.62 -14.41 -3.45
CA PHE A 242 -1.09 -15.75 -3.05
C PHE A 242 -2.38 -16.10 -3.79
N HIS A 243 -3.34 -15.17 -3.85
CA HIS A 243 -4.60 -15.39 -4.57
C HIS A 243 -4.35 -15.68 -6.05
N GLY A 244 -3.51 -14.90 -6.72
CA GLY A 244 -3.17 -15.11 -8.13
C GLY A 244 -2.61 -16.50 -8.39
N TYR A 245 -1.66 -16.96 -7.56
CA TYR A 245 -1.08 -18.29 -7.68
C TYR A 245 -2.10 -19.42 -7.41
N ILE A 246 -2.91 -19.30 -6.35
CA ILE A 246 -3.96 -20.28 -6.04
C ILE A 246 -5.00 -20.33 -7.15
N ASN A 247 -5.32 -19.20 -7.78
CA ASN A 247 -6.25 -19.16 -8.90
C ASN A 247 -5.69 -19.91 -10.13
N LEU A 248 -4.40 -19.77 -10.42
CA LEU A 248 -3.75 -20.55 -11.49
C LEU A 248 -3.78 -22.05 -11.19
N LEU A 249 -3.46 -22.45 -9.95
CA LEU A 249 -3.56 -23.84 -9.51
C LEU A 249 -4.99 -24.38 -9.66
N LYS A 250 -5.99 -23.61 -9.21
CA LYS A 250 -7.40 -24.00 -9.24
C LYS A 250 -7.91 -24.27 -10.64
N ASN A 251 -7.42 -23.51 -11.62
CA ASN A 251 -7.83 -23.62 -13.02
C ASN A 251 -6.94 -24.58 -13.83
N ASP A 252 -6.11 -25.40 -13.16
CA ASP A 252 -5.18 -26.34 -13.81
C ASP A 252 -4.21 -25.66 -14.81
N GLU A 253 -3.93 -24.36 -14.62
CA GLU A 253 -3.02 -23.59 -15.50
C GLU A 253 -1.54 -23.81 -15.12
N ILE A 254 -1.28 -24.25 -13.88
CA ILE A 254 0.05 -24.62 -13.38
C ILE A 254 -0.04 -25.84 -12.46
N SER A 255 1.05 -26.58 -12.30
CA SER A 255 1.15 -27.69 -11.36
C SER A 255 1.48 -27.22 -9.92
N HIS A 256 1.24 -28.08 -8.93
CA HIS A 256 1.74 -27.85 -7.56
C HIS A 256 3.25 -27.59 -7.56
N ASP A 257 3.66 -26.59 -6.78
CA ASP A 257 5.03 -26.10 -6.66
C ASP A 257 5.69 -25.57 -7.96
N GLU A 258 4.92 -25.46 -9.05
CA GLU A 258 5.40 -24.86 -10.28
C GLU A 258 5.70 -23.39 -10.07
N LYS A 259 6.92 -22.98 -10.42
CA LYS A 259 7.34 -21.60 -10.15
C LYS A 259 6.88 -20.67 -11.25
N ILE A 260 6.26 -19.56 -10.85
CA ILE A 260 5.78 -18.53 -11.77
C ILE A 260 6.70 -17.31 -11.84
N TYR A 261 6.57 -16.53 -12.91
CA TYR A 261 7.17 -15.20 -13.02
C TYR A 261 6.08 -14.17 -12.71
N VAL A 262 6.41 -13.17 -11.89
CA VAL A 262 5.47 -12.10 -11.54
C VAL A 262 5.98 -10.78 -12.11
N ILE A 263 5.24 -10.18 -13.04
CA ILE A 263 5.58 -8.92 -13.69
C ILE A 263 4.83 -7.78 -13.01
N ILE A 264 5.56 -6.77 -12.52
CA ILE A 264 4.98 -5.71 -11.69
C ILE A 264 5.37 -4.33 -12.23
N PRO A 265 4.41 -3.58 -12.82
CA PRO A 265 4.56 -2.15 -13.08
C PRO A 265 4.85 -1.41 -11.76
N SER A 266 6.03 -0.81 -11.65
CA SER A 266 6.58 -0.38 -10.38
C SER A 266 7.02 1.08 -10.40
N GLY A 267 6.47 1.84 -9.45
CA GLY A 267 6.97 3.15 -9.04
C GLY A 267 7.61 3.09 -7.65
N ASN A 268 6.79 3.18 -6.60
CA ASN A 268 7.23 3.19 -5.19
C ASN A 268 7.63 1.82 -4.60
N PHE A 269 7.71 0.78 -5.42
CA PHE A 269 8.12 -0.59 -5.05
C PHE A 269 7.21 -1.34 -4.06
N GLY A 270 6.08 -0.79 -3.61
CA GLY A 270 5.21 -1.45 -2.63
C GLY A 270 4.60 -2.77 -3.11
N ASN A 271 4.06 -2.80 -4.34
CA ASN A 271 3.51 -4.03 -4.93
C ASN A 271 4.60 -5.10 -5.12
N ALA A 272 5.75 -4.69 -5.65
CA ALA A 272 6.92 -5.57 -5.80
C ALA A 272 7.44 -6.10 -4.47
N LEU A 273 7.41 -5.27 -3.42
CA LEU A 273 7.74 -5.70 -2.06
C LEU A 273 6.74 -6.73 -1.52
N GLY A 274 5.44 -6.57 -1.82
CA GLY A 274 4.42 -7.58 -1.51
C GLY A 274 4.73 -8.93 -2.15
N ALA A 275 5.13 -8.95 -3.43
CA ALA A 275 5.57 -10.17 -4.11
C ALA A 275 6.85 -10.75 -3.50
N TYR A 276 7.80 -9.88 -3.14
CA TYR A 276 9.04 -10.28 -2.49
C TYR A 276 8.79 -10.96 -1.13
N TYR A 277 7.88 -10.41 -0.32
CA TYR A 277 7.48 -11.05 0.92
C TYR A 277 6.71 -12.35 0.68
N ALA A 278 5.80 -12.40 -0.28
CA ALA A 278 5.11 -13.63 -0.64
C ALA A 278 6.10 -14.74 -1.02
N LYS A 279 7.10 -14.43 -1.86
CA LYS A 279 8.19 -15.34 -2.21
C LYS A 279 8.96 -15.82 -0.97
N ASN A 280 9.34 -14.91 -0.08
CA ASN A 280 10.07 -15.26 1.14
C ASN A 280 9.23 -16.03 2.18
N MET A 281 7.91 -15.91 2.09
CA MET A 281 6.96 -16.68 2.90
C MET A 281 6.78 -18.11 2.36
N GLY A 282 7.11 -18.40 1.11
CA GLY A 282 7.03 -19.74 0.52
C GLY A 282 6.27 -19.83 -0.80
N LEU A 283 5.75 -18.70 -1.33
CA LEU A 283 5.07 -18.70 -2.62
C LEU A 283 6.05 -19.07 -3.76
N PRO A 284 5.73 -20.06 -4.63
CA PRO A 284 6.61 -20.48 -5.74
C PRO A 284 6.79 -19.41 -6.83
N ILE A 285 7.60 -18.39 -6.54
CA ILE A 285 7.97 -17.33 -7.48
C ILE A 285 9.43 -17.53 -7.90
N GLU A 286 9.67 -17.81 -9.17
CA GLU A 286 11.02 -17.90 -9.72
C GLU A 286 11.63 -16.50 -9.84
N LYS A 287 10.95 -15.56 -10.51
CA LYS A 287 11.43 -14.18 -10.69
C LYS A 287 10.31 -13.15 -10.48
N ILE A 288 10.69 -12.03 -9.89
CA ILE A 288 9.87 -10.81 -9.83
C ILE A 288 10.47 -9.83 -10.84
N LEU A 289 9.73 -9.55 -11.91
CA LEU A 289 10.15 -8.68 -12.99
C LEU A 289 9.60 -7.27 -12.75
N ILE A 290 10.51 -6.32 -12.52
CA ILE A 290 10.17 -4.93 -12.24
C ILE A 290 10.06 -4.18 -13.56
N ALA A 291 8.83 -3.81 -13.94
CA ALA A 291 8.57 -3.01 -15.13
C ALA A 291 8.54 -1.52 -14.74
N SER A 292 9.49 -0.75 -15.27
CA SER A 292 9.55 0.71 -15.11
C SER A 292 9.21 1.40 -16.42
N ASN A 293 8.65 2.61 -16.34
CA ASN A 293 8.55 3.50 -17.49
C ASN A 293 9.89 4.22 -17.71
N GLU A 294 9.90 5.35 -18.42
CA GLU A 294 11.12 6.13 -18.67
C GLU A 294 11.84 6.58 -17.37
N ASN A 295 11.13 6.66 -16.24
CA ASN A 295 11.68 6.89 -14.91
C ASN A 295 12.27 5.58 -14.34
N ASN A 296 13.44 5.20 -14.85
CA ASN A 296 14.02 3.87 -14.71
C ASN A 296 15.05 3.70 -13.56
N ILE A 297 14.89 4.41 -12.44
CA ILE A 297 15.79 4.30 -11.27
C ILE A 297 15.86 2.87 -10.71
N LEU A 298 14.73 2.15 -10.75
CA LEU A 298 14.66 0.75 -10.30
C LEU A 298 15.39 -0.19 -11.26
N THR A 299 15.35 0.10 -12.57
CA THR A 299 16.11 -0.65 -13.57
C THR A 299 17.60 -0.52 -13.32
N ASP A 300 18.10 0.70 -13.08
CA ASP A 300 19.52 0.92 -12.78
C ASP A 300 19.95 0.23 -11.48
N LEU A 301 19.12 0.29 -10.43
CA LEU A 301 19.39 -0.42 -9.18
C LEU A 301 19.55 -1.93 -9.41
N ILE A 302 18.61 -2.54 -10.14
CA ILE A 302 18.57 -4.00 -10.32
C ILE A 302 19.63 -4.49 -11.30
N THR A 303 19.89 -3.75 -12.37
CA THR A 303 20.80 -4.19 -13.45
C THR A 303 22.25 -3.77 -13.23
N LYS A 304 22.49 -2.68 -12.50
CA LYS A 304 23.83 -2.09 -12.28
C LYS A 304 24.22 -1.97 -10.81
N GLY A 305 23.27 -2.10 -9.88
CA GLY A 305 23.52 -1.82 -8.46
C GLY A 305 23.55 -0.33 -8.13
N GLU A 306 23.07 0.55 -9.03
CA GLU A 306 23.19 2.00 -8.90
C GLU A 306 21.85 2.66 -8.55
N TYR A 307 21.80 3.41 -7.45
CA TYR A 307 20.67 4.27 -7.08
C TYR A 307 21.13 5.73 -7.01
N ASN A 308 21.32 6.38 -8.17
CA ASN A 308 21.83 7.73 -8.25
C ASN A 308 20.77 8.71 -8.74
N LEU A 309 20.23 9.53 -7.83
CA LEU A 309 19.23 10.54 -8.16
C LEU A 309 19.83 11.77 -8.86
N ASN A 310 21.13 12.03 -8.72
CA ASN A 310 21.78 13.22 -9.29
C ASN A 310 21.84 13.20 -10.82
N THR A 311 21.71 12.02 -11.43
CA THR A 311 21.72 11.84 -12.89
C THR A 311 20.32 11.75 -13.48
N LYS A 312 19.27 11.84 -12.66
CA LYS A 312 17.88 11.63 -13.07
C LYS A 312 17.09 12.94 -12.99
N LYS A 313 16.16 13.09 -13.93
CA LYS A 313 15.12 14.11 -13.92
C LYS A 313 13.79 13.40 -14.09
N LEU A 314 12.75 13.88 -13.40
CA LEU A 314 11.42 13.32 -13.51
C LEU A 314 10.89 13.58 -14.92
N LEU A 315 10.47 12.51 -15.60
CA LEU A 315 9.88 12.56 -16.93
C LEU A 315 8.38 12.27 -16.80
N LYS A 316 7.55 13.14 -17.39
CA LYS A 316 6.09 12.91 -17.46
C LYS A 316 5.83 11.87 -18.54
N THR A 317 5.16 10.77 -18.19
CA THR A 317 4.85 9.69 -19.13
C THR A 317 3.35 9.42 -19.24
N THR A 318 2.97 8.45 -20.06
CA THR A 318 1.59 7.94 -20.15
C THR A 318 1.19 7.06 -18.96
N SER A 319 2.12 6.77 -18.05
CA SER A 319 1.91 5.99 -16.82
C SER A 319 2.27 6.82 -15.58
N PRO A 320 1.56 7.94 -15.33
CA PRO A 320 1.95 8.97 -14.35
C PRO A 320 2.04 8.47 -12.90
N ALA A 321 1.32 7.39 -12.56
CA ALA A 321 1.43 6.74 -11.24
C ALA A 321 2.79 6.08 -10.99
N MET A 322 3.60 5.88 -12.03
CA MET A 322 4.95 5.32 -12.00
C MET A 322 6.05 6.36 -12.23
N ASP A 323 5.69 7.62 -12.49
CA ASP A 323 6.66 8.72 -12.63
C ASP A 323 7.24 9.05 -11.24
N ILE A 324 8.26 8.28 -10.85
CA ILE A 324 8.84 8.29 -9.50
C ILE A 324 10.37 8.20 -9.60
N LEU A 325 11.05 9.19 -9.04
CA LEU A 325 12.52 9.16 -8.91
C LEU A 325 12.97 8.46 -7.63
N LYS A 326 12.28 8.69 -6.51
CA LYS A 326 12.62 8.09 -5.23
C LYS A 326 11.60 7.02 -4.86
N SER A 327 11.93 5.77 -5.18
CA SER A 327 11.13 4.61 -4.82
C SER A 327 11.22 4.29 -3.33
N SER A 328 10.15 4.59 -2.59
CA SER A 328 10.19 4.61 -1.12
C SER A 328 10.38 3.24 -0.44
N ASN A 329 9.90 2.15 -1.06
CA ASN A 329 9.93 0.82 -0.43
C ASN A 329 11.16 -0.02 -0.76
N VAL A 330 12.05 0.47 -1.63
CA VAL A 330 13.32 -0.22 -1.94
C VAL A 330 14.14 -0.46 -0.68
N GLU A 331 14.14 0.50 0.25
CA GLU A 331 14.84 0.41 1.53
C GLU A 331 14.48 -0.84 2.35
N ARG A 332 13.27 -1.41 2.18
CA ARG A 332 12.86 -2.61 2.92
C ARG A 332 13.48 -3.90 2.38
N VAL A 333 14.09 -3.86 1.20
CA VAL A 333 14.78 -5.00 0.58
C VAL A 333 16.31 -4.91 0.73
N LEU A 334 16.84 -3.69 0.89
CA LEU A 334 18.27 -3.43 1.16
C LEU A 334 18.65 -3.87 2.58
#